data_AF-A0AB38D4G9-F1
#
_entry.id   AF-A0AB38D4G9-F1
#
_cell.length_a   1.000
_cell.length_b   1.000
_cell.length_c   1.000
_cell.angle_alpha   90.00
_cell.angle_beta   90.00
_cell.angle_gamma   90.00
#
_symmetry.space_group_name_H-M   'P 1'
#
loop_
_entity.id
_entity.type
_entity.pdbx_description
1 polymer ?
#
loop_
_entity_poly.entity_id
_entity_poly.type
_entity_poly.pdbx_seq_one_letter_code
_entity_poly.pdbx_strand_id
1 'polypeptide(L)'
;MSADRLVENAKNGSLVLHLEDGAIDNILAACDTYKRALENLSQQAEALSGYPLGFSEGHLSSGAKLANTFQQKAAGGPTSAAATFKSHMAQVQEMEGLFVALRRGYASMDANNASSYGRSGS
;
A
#
# COMPACT_ATOMS: atom_id res chain seq x y z
N MET A 1 -1.97 -11.51 15.31
CA MET A 1 -1.22 -10.30 15.74
C MET A 1 -1.63 -9.17 14.80
N SER A 2 -1.96 -7.98 15.30
CA SER A 2 -2.33 -6.83 14.44
C SER A 2 -1.08 -6.11 13.92
N ALA A 3 -1.19 -5.44 12.77
CA ALA A 3 -0.13 -4.62 12.20
C ALA A 3 0.36 -3.54 13.18
N ASP A 4 -0.55 -2.96 13.97
CA ASP A 4 -0.21 -1.98 15.01
C ASP A 4 0.79 -2.51 16.03
N ARG A 5 0.63 -3.77 16.47
CA ARG A 5 1.55 -4.41 17.41
C ARG A 5 2.93 -4.63 16.79
N LEU A 6 2.98 -4.97 15.49
CA LEU A 6 4.26 -5.12 14.79
C LEU A 6 4.97 -3.77 14.65
N VAL A 7 4.23 -2.70 14.40
CA VAL A 7 4.77 -1.33 14.33
C VAL A 7 5.31 -0.88 15.69
N GLU A 8 4.59 -1.17 16.78
CA GLU A 8 5.04 -0.85 18.14
C GLU A 8 6.33 -1.62 18.49
N ASN A 9 6.36 -2.92 18.17
CA ASN A 9 7.55 -3.77 18.34
C ASN A 9 8.73 -3.33 17.46
N ALA A 10 8.48 -2.80 16.26
CA ALA A 10 9.53 -2.21 15.43
C ALA A 10 10.10 -0.93 16.05
N LYS A 11 9.23 -0.05 16.57
CA LYS A 11 9.62 1.22 17.19
C LYS A 11 10.43 1.02 18.48
N ASN A 12 10.11 0.01 19.28
CA ASN A 12 10.81 -0.28 20.53
C ASN A 12 12.02 -1.23 20.35
N GLY A 13 12.31 -1.65 19.11
CA GLY A 13 13.45 -2.52 18.78
C GLY A 13 13.26 -3.99 19.14
N SER A 14 12.07 -4.41 19.59
CA SER A 14 11.79 -5.81 19.91
C SER A 14 11.47 -6.67 18.69
N LEU A 15 11.26 -6.04 17.52
CA LEU A 15 11.12 -6.72 16.23
C LEU A 15 12.45 -6.63 15.46
N VAL A 16 13.09 -7.78 15.25
CA VAL A 16 14.31 -7.92 14.47
C VAL A 16 14.01 -8.72 13.21
N LEU A 17 14.23 -8.12 12.04
CA LEU A 17 14.22 -8.77 10.74
C LEU A 17 15.64 -8.90 10.19
N HIS A 18 16.12 -10.12 10.00
CA HIS A 18 17.38 -10.36 9.31
C HIS A 18 17.20 -10.09 7.82
N LEU A 19 17.68 -8.94 7.37
CA LEU A 19 17.60 -8.47 5.99
C LEU A 19 19.02 -8.24 5.47
N GLU A 20 19.24 -8.55 4.19
CA GLU A 20 20.48 -8.21 3.51
C GLU A 20 20.65 -6.68 3.41
N ASP A 21 21.89 -6.22 3.27
CA ASP A 21 22.18 -4.80 3.11
C ASP A 21 21.40 -4.21 1.93
N GLY A 22 20.71 -3.09 2.18
CA GLY A 22 19.87 -2.44 1.19
C GLY A 22 18.52 -3.12 0.90
N ALA A 23 18.23 -4.29 1.47
CA ALA A 23 16.95 -4.97 1.23
C ALA A 23 15.74 -4.15 1.73
N ILE A 24 15.89 -3.39 2.83
CA ILE A 24 14.83 -2.47 3.30
C ILE A 24 14.54 -1.39 2.26
N ASP A 25 15.57 -0.81 1.65
CA ASP A 25 15.39 0.24 0.65
C ASP A 25 14.71 -0.29 -0.61
N ASN A 26 15.07 -1.52 -1.03
CA ASN A 26 14.41 -2.22 -2.12
C ASN A 26 12.92 -2.49 -1.81
N ILE A 27 12.62 -2.93 -0.59
CA ILE A 27 11.24 -3.17 -0.15
C ILE A 27 10.43 -1.87 -0.13
N LEU A 28 10.99 -0.77 0.38
CA LEU A 28 10.33 0.53 0.38
C LEU A 28 10.07 1.04 -1.04
N ALA A 29 11.04 0.90 -1.95
CA ALA A 29 10.87 1.24 -3.36
C ALA A 29 9.78 0.38 -4.04
N ALA A 30 9.71 -0.90 -3.71
CA ALA A 30 8.67 -1.80 -4.19
C ALA A 30 7.28 -1.39 -3.67
N CYS A 31 7.16 -0.99 -2.39
CA CYS A 31 5.91 -0.49 -1.82
C CYS A 31 5.42 0.76 -2.55
N ASP A 32 6.30 1.73 -2.81
CA ASP A 32 5.95 2.96 -3.55
C ASP A 32 5.51 2.65 -4.99
N THR A 33 6.28 1.82 -5.70
CA THR A 33 5.96 1.38 -7.06
C THR A 33 4.58 0.71 -7.11
N TYR A 34 4.31 -0.17 -6.14
CA TYR A 34 3.05 -0.89 -6.09
C TYR A 34 1.86 0.01 -5.73
N LYS A 35 2.02 0.96 -4.81
CA LYS A 35 0.99 1.97 -4.50
C LYS A 35 0.61 2.79 -5.74
N ARG A 36 1.60 3.26 -6.50
CA ARG A 36 1.34 4.00 -7.76
C ARG A 36 0.59 3.16 -8.78
N ALA A 37 0.92 1.87 -8.89
CA ALA A 37 0.18 0.95 -9.76
C ALA A 37 -1.29 0.80 -9.32
N LEU A 38 -1.54 0.64 -8.02
CA LEU A 38 -2.90 0.56 -7.46
C LEU A 38 -3.68 1.87 -7.65
N GLU A 39 -3.02 3.02 -7.48
CA GLU A 39 -3.62 4.33 -7.72
C GLU A 39 -4.05 4.49 -9.19
N ASN A 40 -3.16 4.14 -10.14
CA ASN A 40 -3.48 4.16 -11.56
C ASN A 40 -4.67 3.25 -11.91
N LEU A 41 -4.74 2.05 -11.31
CA LEU A 41 -5.87 1.14 -11.51
C LEU A 41 -7.17 1.67 -10.90
N SER A 42 -7.11 2.31 -9.72
CA SER A 42 -8.26 2.97 -9.12
C SER A 42 -8.80 4.09 -10.00
N GLN A 43 -7.92 4.95 -10.53
CA GLN A 43 -8.31 6.05 -11.42
C GLN A 43 -8.93 5.53 -12.72
N GLN A 44 -8.38 4.46 -13.30
CA GLN A 44 -8.98 3.81 -14.48
C GLN A 44 -10.37 3.25 -14.19
N ALA A 45 -10.55 2.59 -13.05
CA ALA A 45 -11.84 2.06 -12.63
C ALA A 45 -12.88 3.18 -12.38
N GLU A 46 -12.46 4.30 -11.80
CA GLU A 46 -13.30 5.49 -11.64
C GLU A 46 -13.69 6.11 -12.99
N ALA A 47 -12.76 6.23 -13.93
CA ALA A 47 -13.04 6.75 -15.26
C ALA A 47 -14.07 5.87 -16.00
N LEU A 48 -13.99 4.55 -15.86
CA LEU A 48 -14.94 3.61 -16.44
C LEU A 48 -16.36 3.75 -15.90
N SER A 49 -16.55 4.31 -14.70
CA SER A 49 -17.88 4.48 -14.11
C SER A 49 -18.76 5.50 -14.83
N GLY A 50 -18.16 6.45 -15.55
CA GLY A 50 -18.86 7.46 -16.35
C GLY A 50 -18.72 7.27 -17.86
N TYR A 51 -17.97 6.27 -18.32
CA TYR A 51 -17.69 6.06 -19.73
C TYR A 51 -18.86 5.36 -20.44
N PRO A 52 -19.35 5.86 -21.60
CA PRO A 52 -20.33 5.16 -22.43
C PRO A 52 -19.71 3.89 -23.01
N LEU A 53 -20.28 2.73 -22.71
CA LEU A 53 -19.69 1.42 -23.03
C LEU A 53 -20.14 0.90 -24.39
N GLY A 54 -21.06 1.59 -25.07
CA GLY A 54 -21.45 1.25 -26.43
C GLY A 54 -22.44 0.09 -26.51
N PHE A 55 -23.08 -0.28 -25.40
CA PHE A 55 -24.10 -1.33 -25.37
C PHE A 55 -25.45 -0.89 -25.95
N SER A 56 -25.48 0.10 -26.86
CA SER A 56 -26.71 0.75 -27.33
C SER A 56 -27.54 1.35 -26.19
N GLU A 57 -26.88 2.00 -25.21
CA GLU A 57 -27.51 2.52 -23.99
C GLU A 57 -28.70 3.45 -24.25
N GLY A 58 -28.65 4.24 -25.33
CA GLY A 58 -29.73 5.15 -25.72
C GLY A 58 -30.88 4.51 -26.51
N HIS A 59 -30.73 3.26 -26.95
CA HIS A 59 -31.67 2.61 -27.87
C HIS A 59 -32.28 1.31 -27.31
N LEU A 60 -31.58 0.63 -26.41
CA LEU A 60 -32.02 -0.63 -25.80
C LEU A 60 -31.94 -0.54 -24.28
N SER A 61 -33.05 -0.81 -23.61
CA SER A 61 -33.11 -0.84 -22.14
C SER A 61 -32.18 -1.90 -21.53
N SER A 62 -32.00 -3.04 -22.20
CA SER A 62 -31.03 -4.06 -21.84
C SER A 62 -29.58 -3.56 -21.95
N GLY A 63 -29.31 -2.74 -22.97
CA GLY A 63 -28.04 -2.04 -23.17
C GLY A 63 -27.69 -1.11 -22.03
N ALA A 64 -28.64 -0.23 -21.67
CA ALA A 64 -28.49 0.68 -20.54
C ALA A 64 -28.27 -0.08 -19.22
N LYS A 65 -28.99 -1.19 -19.01
CA LYS A 65 -28.84 -2.02 -17.80
C LYS A 65 -27.48 -2.70 -17.71
N LEU A 66 -26.96 -3.19 -18.84
CA LEU A 66 -25.63 -3.80 -18.91
C LEU A 66 -24.53 -2.76 -18.64
N ALA A 67 -24.64 -1.58 -19.24
CA ALA A 67 -23.72 -0.47 -19.02
C ALA A 67 -23.68 -0.06 -17.54
N ASN A 68 -24.84 0.18 -16.94
CA ASN A 68 -24.94 0.53 -15.52
C ASN A 68 -24.34 -0.57 -14.62
N THR A 69 -24.57 -1.85 -14.92
CA THR A 69 -23.99 -2.95 -14.14
C THR A 69 -22.46 -2.95 -14.20
N PHE A 70 -21.88 -2.69 -15.37
CA PHE A 70 -20.43 -2.63 -15.56
C PHE A 70 -19.83 -1.42 -14.84
N GLN A 71 -20.44 -0.25 -15.00
CA GLN A 71 -20.06 0.99 -14.31
C GLN A 71 -20.12 0.84 -12.78
N GLN A 72 -21.15 0.16 -12.27
CA GLN A 72 -21.25 -0.13 -10.84
C GLN A 72 -20.15 -1.08 -10.34
N LYS A 73 -19.78 -2.10 -11.12
CA LYS A 73 -18.63 -2.95 -10.79
C LYS A 73 -17.31 -2.19 -10.83
N ALA A 74 -17.18 -1.21 -11.71
CA ALA A 74 -15.97 -0.40 -11.84
C ALA A 74 -15.77 0.51 -10.60
N ALA A 75 -16.76 1.35 -10.24
CA ALA A 75 -16.62 2.27 -9.10
C ALA A 75 -17.90 2.55 -8.28
N GLY A 76 -19.00 1.85 -8.53
CA GLY A 76 -20.31 2.22 -7.97
C GLY A 76 -20.60 1.80 -6.53
N GLY A 77 -19.64 1.26 -5.78
CA GLY A 77 -19.88 0.87 -4.40
C GLY A 77 -18.68 0.30 -3.65
N PRO A 78 -18.88 -0.10 -2.37
CA PRO A 78 -17.81 -0.59 -1.49
C PRO A 78 -17.11 -1.86 -2.00
N THR A 79 -17.78 -2.64 -2.84
CA THR A 79 -17.25 -3.88 -3.45
C THR A 79 -16.82 -3.68 -4.90
N SER A 80 -16.68 -2.42 -5.35
CA SER A 80 -16.21 -2.11 -6.71
C SER A 80 -14.71 -2.35 -6.85
N ALA A 81 -14.23 -2.39 -8.09
CA ALA A 81 -12.80 -2.47 -8.39
C ALA A 81 -12.04 -1.27 -7.77
N ALA A 82 -12.53 -0.05 -7.96
CA ALA A 82 -11.92 1.15 -7.38
C ALA A 82 -11.81 1.06 -5.84
N ALA A 83 -12.90 0.66 -5.16
CA ALA A 83 -12.89 0.48 -3.71
C ALA A 83 -11.90 -0.61 -3.25
N THR A 84 -11.80 -1.70 -4.00
CA THR A 84 -10.86 -2.79 -3.74
C THR A 84 -9.41 -2.33 -3.87
N PHE A 85 -9.07 -1.60 -4.94
CA PHE A 85 -7.72 -1.05 -5.12
C PHE A 85 -7.34 -0.06 -4.02
N LYS A 86 -8.26 0.82 -3.61
CA LYS A 86 -8.04 1.74 -2.48
C LYS A 86 -7.83 1.01 -1.16
N SER A 87 -8.63 -0.03 -0.90
CA SER A 87 -8.46 -0.85 0.30
C SER A 87 -7.09 -1.54 0.32
N HIS A 88 -6.64 -2.05 -0.83
CA HIS A 88 -5.33 -2.70 -0.89
C HIS A 88 -4.18 -1.69 -0.77
N MET A 89 -4.33 -0.49 -1.34
CA MET A 89 -3.37 0.60 -1.19
C MET A 89 -3.17 0.98 0.29
N ALA A 90 -4.25 1.01 1.09
CA ALA A 90 -4.16 1.25 2.53
C ALA A 90 -3.32 0.19 3.25
N GLN A 91 -3.51 -1.09 2.92
CA GLN A 91 -2.71 -2.19 3.49
C GLN A 91 -1.23 -2.08 3.12
N VAL A 92 -0.93 -1.70 1.87
CA VAL A 92 0.47 -1.49 1.43
C VAL A 92 1.10 -0.31 2.17
N GLN A 93 0.34 0.75 2.44
CA GLN A 93 0.80 1.90 3.21
C GLN A 93 1.08 1.54 4.68
N GLU A 94 0.25 0.68 5.30
CA GLU A 94 0.53 0.14 6.64
C GLU A 94 1.83 -0.67 6.66
N MET A 95 2.03 -1.52 5.66
CA MET A 95 3.25 -2.33 5.52
C MET A 95 4.50 -1.47 5.30
N GLU A 96 4.41 -0.44 4.44
CA GLU A 96 5.48 0.56 4.25
C GLU A 96 5.85 1.24 5.57
N GLY A 97 4.84 1.62 6.38
CA GLY A 97 5.05 2.21 7.70
C GLY A 97 5.84 1.31 8.67
N LEU A 98 5.59 0.00 8.63
CA LEU A 98 6.35 -0.98 9.40
C LEU A 98 7.83 -1.01 8.97
N PHE A 99 8.11 -1.06 7.67
CA PHE A 99 9.48 -1.09 7.16
C PHE A 99 10.24 0.21 7.44
N VAL A 100 9.57 1.36 7.37
CA VAL A 100 10.15 2.65 7.79
C VAL A 100 10.50 2.64 9.28
N ALA A 101 9.63 2.09 10.13
CA ALA A 101 9.90 1.99 11.57
C ALA A 101 11.11 1.09 11.85
N LEU A 102 11.21 -0.05 11.17
CA LEU A 102 12.36 -0.96 11.28
C LEU A 102 13.67 -0.31 10.84
N ARG A 103 13.68 0.41 9.71
CA ARG A 103 14.85 1.16 9.24
C ARG A 103 15.37 2.13 10.29
N ARG A 104 14.46 2.87 10.93
CA ARG A 104 14.79 3.82 12.00
C ARG A 104 15.32 3.11 13.26
N GLY A 105 14.73 1.97 13.61
CA GLY A 105 15.19 1.13 14.71
C GLY A 105 16.65 0.70 14.52
N TYR A 106 17.01 0.18 13.33
CA TYR A 106 18.39 -0.21 13.03
C TYR A 106 19.37 0.95 13.09
N ALA A 107 19.06 2.08 12.45
CA ALA A 107 19.92 3.25 12.50
C ALA A 107 20.16 3.75 13.94
N SER A 108 19.14 3.69 14.80
CA SER A 108 19.28 4.08 16.21
C SER A 108 20.11 3.08 17.02
N MET A 109 19.94 1.78 16.79
CA MET A 109 20.73 0.74 17.47
C MET A 109 22.21 0.81 17.07
N ASP A 110 22.50 0.99 15.79
CA ASP A 110 23.87 1.13 15.29
C ASP A 110 24.55 2.38 15.86
N ALA A 111 23.86 3.52 15.89
CA ALA A 111 24.38 4.75 16.49
C ALA A 111 24.65 4.61 18.00
N ASN A 112 23.74 3.96 18.74
CA ASN A 112 23.91 3.72 20.17
C ASN A 112 25.09 2.77 20.44
N ASN A 113 25.20 1.68 19.68
CA ASN A 113 26.33 0.76 19.79
C ASN A 113 27.66 1.47 19.49
N ALA A 114 27.78 2.19 18.37
CA ALA A 114 28.99 2.93 18.01
C ALA A 114 29.41 3.95 19.10
N SER A 115 28.44 4.65 19.71
CA SER A 115 28.71 5.60 20.79
C SER A 115 29.19 4.92 22.10
N SER A 116 28.68 3.73 22.40
CA SER A 116 29.06 2.97 23.60
C SER A 116 30.46 2.36 23.51
N TYR A 117 30.85 1.87 22.32
CA TYR A 117 32.20 1.34 22.08
C TYR A 117 33.25 2.45 22.00
N GLY A 118 32.91 3.64 21.48
CA GLY A 118 33.81 4.80 21.49
C GLY A 118 34.13 5.33 22.89
N ARG A 119 33.26 5.09 23.88
CA ARG A 119 33.44 5.54 25.27
C ARG A 119 34.22 4.56 26.15
N SER A 120 34.39 3.31 25.72
CA SER A 120 35.15 2.28 26.45
C SER A 120 36.63 2.18 26.03
N GLY A 121 37.07 3.01 25.08
CA GLY A 121 38.44 3.01 24.55
C GLY A 121 39.27 4.26 24.88
N SER A 122 38.95 4.99 25.96
CA SER A 122 39.70 6.16 26.45
C SER A 122 40.46 5.86 27.73
#